data_AF-A0A0Q6U317-F1
#
_entry.id   AF-A0A0Q6U317-F1
#
_cell.length_a   1.000
_cell.length_b   1.000
_cell.length_c   1.000
_cell.angle_alpha   90.00
_cell.angle_beta   90.00
_cell.angle_gamma   90.00
#
_symmetry.space_group_name_H-M   'P 1'
#
loop_
_entity.id
_entity.type
_entity.pdbx_description
1 polymer ?
#
loop_
_entity_poly.entity_id
_entity_poly.type
_entity_poly.pdbx_seq_one_letter_code
_entity_poly.pdbx_strand_id
1 'polypeptide(L)' 'MKPAVASPCVNICQMDAATGWCRGCARSINEIAGWGGAPETVQRHILDQLPGRRLEMRRHGLWLGPWPQSEEQDR' A
#
# COMPACT_ATOMS: atom_id res chain seq x y z
N MET A 1 -10.30 -17.63 2.40
CA MET A 1 -11.35 -16.71 2.92
C MET A 1 -11.13 -15.34 2.28
N LYS A 2 -12.14 -14.75 1.64
CA LYS A 2 -12.03 -13.37 1.12
C LYS A 2 -12.38 -12.41 2.26
N PRO A 3 -11.57 -11.36 2.52
CA PRO A 3 -11.92 -10.36 3.52
C PRO A 3 -13.17 -9.59 3.07
N ALA A 4 -14.00 -9.19 4.04
CA ALA A 4 -15.21 -8.39 3.77
C ALA A 4 -14.85 -7.01 3.18
N VAL A 5 -13.68 -6.48 3.54
CA VAL A 5 -13.15 -5.23 3.00
C VAL A 5 -12.17 -5.49 1.86
N ALA A 6 -12.36 -4.80 0.74
CA ALA A 6 -11.48 -4.90 -0.41
C ALA A 6 -10.05 -4.47 -0.06
N SER A 7 -9.08 -5.26 -0.51
CA SER A 7 -7.66 -4.96 -0.33
C SER A 7 -7.25 -3.74 -1.16
N PRO A 8 -6.47 -2.79 -0.61
CA PRO A 8 -5.96 -1.63 -1.33
C PRO A 8 -4.72 -1.97 -2.19
N CYS A 9 -4.44 -3.26 -2.42
CA CYS A 9 -3.28 -3.73 -3.16
C CYS A 9 -3.41 -3.38 -4.65
N VAL A 10 -2.35 -2.84 -5.22
CA VAL A 10 -2.25 -2.53 -6.66
C VAL A 10 -1.31 -3.49 -7.40
N ASN A 11 -1.05 -4.67 -6.81
CA ASN A 11 -0.11 -5.69 -7.30
C ASN A 11 1.35 -5.21 -7.47
N ILE A 12 1.70 -4.09 -6.85
CA ILE A 12 3.08 -3.62 -6.69
C ILE A 12 3.51 -3.93 -5.26
N CYS A 13 4.43 -4.86 -5.09
CA CYS A 13 5.03 -5.21 -3.80
C CYS A 13 6.47 -4.72 -3.76
N GLN A 14 6.65 -3.43 -3.51
CA GLN A 14 7.98 -2.86 -3.32
C GLN A 14 8.01 -2.14 -1.98
N MET A 15 8.70 -2.71 -1.00
CA MET A 15 8.85 -2.08 0.30
C MET A 15 9.87 -0.95 0.21
N ASP A 16 9.55 0.15 0.87
CA ASP A 16 10.52 1.20 1.15
C ASP A 16 11.11 0.98 2.55
N ALA A 17 12.44 0.94 2.65
CA ALA A 17 13.13 0.64 3.90
C ALA A 17 13.14 1.83 4.87
N ALA A 18 13.00 3.06 4.37
CA ALA A 18 13.00 4.26 5.20
C ALA A 18 11.66 4.46 5.93
N THR A 19 10.55 4.25 5.22
CA THR A 19 9.19 4.40 5.77
C THR A 19 8.61 3.09 6.31
N GLY A 20 9.13 1.94 5.88
CA GLY A 20 8.58 0.63 6.23
C GLY A 20 7.23 0.33 5.55
N TRP A 21 6.86 1.11 4.53
CA TRP A 21 5.61 0.97 3.80
C TRP A 21 5.83 0.48 2.36
N CYS A 22 4.84 -0.23 1.85
CA CYS A 22 4.80 -0.63 0.45
C CYS A 22 4.56 0.58 -0.45
N ARG A 23 5.43 0.82 -1.41
CA ARG A 23 5.36 1.91 -2.39
C ARG A 23 4.14 1.85 -3.31
N GLY A 24 3.47 0.70 -3.42
CA GLY A 24 2.21 0.57 -4.14
C GLY A 24 0.99 0.93 -3.30
N CYS A 25 0.79 0.22 -2.18
CA CYS A 25 -0.44 0.28 -1.39
C CYS A 25 -0.34 1.07 -0.07
N ALA A 26 0.86 1.51 0.32
CA ALA A 26 1.19 2.22 1.58
C ALA A 26 0.89 1.44 2.88
N ARG A 27 0.73 0.11 2.77
CA ARG A 27 0.64 -0.80 3.93
C ARG A 27 2.01 -1.28 4.37
N SER A 28 2.16 -1.57 5.66
CA SER A 28 3.35 -2.26 6.20
C SER A 28 3.32 -3.76 5.88
N ILE A 29 4.46 -4.43 6.02
CA ILE A 29 4.58 -5.87 5.74
C ILE A 29 3.68 -6.72 6.66
N ASN A 30 3.53 -6.32 7.93
CA ASN A 30 2.67 -7.00 8.90
C ASN A 30 1.19 -6.86 8.52
N GLU A 31 0.77 -5.67 8.07
CA GLU A 31 -0.59 -5.44 7.60
C GLU A 31 -0.91 -6.22 6.33
N ILE A 32 0.07 -6.37 5.43
CA ILE A 32 -0.06 -7.16 4.20
C ILE A 32 -0.23 -8.64 4.55
N ALA A 33 0.65 -9.19 5.40
CA ALA A 33 0.63 -10.60 5.80
C ALA A 33 -0.65 -10.96 6.57
N GLY A 34 -1.12 -10.07 7.44
CA GLY A 34 -2.30 -10.29 8.28
C GLY A 34 -3.65 -10.00 7.60
N TRP A 35 -3.67 -9.38 6.41
CA TRP A 35 -4.90 -8.79 5.85
C TRP A 35 -6.09 -9.75 5.78
N GLY A 36 -5.88 -10.96 5.25
CA GLY A 36 -6.95 -11.93 5.04
C GLY A 36 -7.57 -12.48 6.32
N GLY A 37 -6.85 -12.40 7.45
CA GLY A 37 -7.32 -12.82 8.78
C GLY A 37 -7.68 -11.67 9.71
N ALA A 38 -7.43 -10.42 9.32
CA ALA A 38 -7.72 -9.25 10.13
C ALA A 38 -9.25 -9.03 10.25
N PRO A 39 -9.76 -8.63 11.42
CA PRO A 39 -11.15 -8.19 11.57
C PRO A 39 -11.46 -7.01 10.66
N GLU A 40 -12.71 -6.89 10.23
CA GLU A 40 -13.16 -5.79 9.37
C GLU A 40 -12.89 -4.40 9.97
N THR A 41 -13.02 -4.25 11.29
CA THR A 41 -12.69 -3.00 11.99
C THR A 41 -11.23 -2.62 11.83
N VAL A 42 -10.33 -3.61 11.92
CA VAL A 42 -8.89 -3.42 11.72
C VAL A 42 -8.59 -3.11 10.27
N GLN A 43 -9.23 -3.82 9.32
CA GLN A 43 -9.08 -3.55 7.89
C GLN A 43 -9.46 -2.12 7.55
N ARG A 44 -10.62 -1.64 8.03
CA ARG A 44 -11.08 -0.26 7.84
C ARG A 44 -10.12 0.74 8.48
N HIS A 45 -9.67 0.49 9.71
CA HIS A 45 -8.71 1.36 10.39
C HIS A 45 -7.39 1.49 9.62
N ILE A 46 -6.87 0.40 9.05
CA ILE A 46 -5.68 0.45 8.19
C ILE A 46 -5.96 1.30 6.95
N LEU A 47 -7.12 1.11 6.30
CA LEU A 47 -7.50 1.89 5.11
C LEU A 47 -7.59 3.40 5.39
N ASP A 48 -8.15 3.78 6.54
CA ASP A 48 -8.30 5.19 6.94
C ASP A 48 -6.94 5.89 7.12
N GLN A 49 -5.90 5.15 7.46
CA GLN A 49 -4.53 5.68 7.59
C GLN A 49 -3.82 5.83 6.24
N LEU A 50 -4.22 5.07 5.20
CA LEU A 50 -3.49 5.04 3.93
C LEU A 50 -3.43 6.39 3.20
N PRO A 51 -4.48 7.24 3.16
CA PRO A 51 -4.39 8.56 2.53
C PRO A 51 -3.27 9.42 3.10
N GLY A 52 -3.10 9.41 4.43
CA GLY A 52 -2.03 10.15 5.11
C GLY A 52 -0.65 9.60 4.77
N ARG A 53 -0.47 8.28 4.88
CA ARG A 53 0.79 7.60 4.52
C ARG A 53 1.16 7.84 3.05
N ARG A 54 0.18 7.76 2.16
CA ARG A 54 0.34 8.03 0.73
C ARG A 54 0.77 9.47 0.47
N LEU A 55 0.17 10.45 1.14
CA LEU A 55 0.56 11.85 1.03
C LEU A 55 2.02 12.06 1.46
N GLU A 56 2.41 11.47 2.59
CA GLU A 56 3.79 11.49 3.06
C GLU A 56 4.75 10.88 2.03
N MET A 57 4.46 9.67 1.55
CA MET A 57 5.27 9.01 0.53
C MET A 57 5.35 9.81 -0.78
N ARG A 58 4.27 10.48 -1.19
CA ARG A 58 4.23 11.39 -2.35
C ARG A 58 5.19 12.57 -2.15
N ARG A 59 5.20 13.18 -0.95
CA ARG A 59 6.10 14.30 -0.63
C ARG A 59 7.57 13.89 -0.71
N HIS A 60 7.87 12.63 -0.40
CA HIS A 60 9.21 12.07 -0.51
C HIS A 60 9.53 11.46 -1.90
N GLY A 61 8.59 11.50 -2.85
CA GLY A 61 8.78 10.88 -4.18
C GLY A 61 8.81 9.34 -4.16
N LEU A 62 8.38 8.71 -3.07
CA LEU A 62 8.43 7.26 -2.84
C LEU A 62 7.13 6.54 -3.23
N TRP A 63 6.02 7.27 -3.40
CA TRP A 63 4.73 6.66 -3.74
C TRP A 63 4.63 6.37 -5.24
N LEU A 64 4.51 5.09 -5.60
CA LEU A 64 4.35 4.65 -7.00
C LEU A 64 2.91 4.76 -7.50
N GLY A 65 1.91 4.55 -6.63
CA GLY A 65 0.48 4.71 -6.96
C GLY A 65 -0.01 3.93 -8.19
N PRO A 66 -1.30 4.07 -8.59
CA PRO A 66 -1.79 3.51 -9.84
C PRO A 66 -1.43 4.46 -10.99
N TRP A 67 -0.21 4.33 -11.51
CA TRP A 67 0.23 5.00 -12.73
C TRP A 67 0.45 3.94 -13.82
N PRO A 68 -0.02 4.14 -15.07
CA PRO A 68 0.37 3.27 -16.16
C PRO A 68 1.86 3.47 -16.42
N GLN A 69 2.65 2.43 -16.24
CA GLN A 69 4.06 2.39 -16.63
C GLN A 69 4.17 2.35 -18.17
N SER A 70 3.72 3.37 -18.89
CA SER A 70 4.05 3.46 -20.32
C SER A 70 5.46 4.03 -20.48
N GLU A 71 6.43 3.11 -20.50
CA GLU A 71 7.55 3.06 -21.46
C GLU A 71 8.90 3.79 -21.22
N GLU A 72 9.18 4.48 -20.10
CA GLU A 72 10.47 5.20 -19.97
C GLU A 72 11.24 4.96 -18.65
N GLN A 73 11.19 3.74 -18.11
CA GLN A 73 12.00 3.35 -16.96
C GLN A 73 13.07 2.27 -17.26
N ASP A 74 13.24 1.89 -18.53
CA ASP A 74 14.21 0.87 -18.97
C ASP A 74 15.00 1.34 -20.20
N ARG A 75 15.69 2.49 -20.08
CA ARG A 75 16.77 2.90 -20.99
C ARG A 75 17.98 3.40 -20.23
#